data_AF-A0A3L9Y726-F1
#
_entry.id   AF-A0A3L9Y726-F1
#
_cell.length_a   1.000
_cell.length_b   1.000
_cell.length_c   1.000
_cell.angle_alpha   90.00
_cell.angle_beta   90.00
_cell.angle_gamma   90.00
#
_symmetry.space_group_name_H-M   'P 1'
#
loop_
_entity.id
_entity.type
_entity.pdbx_description
1 polymer ?
#
loop_
_entity_poly.entity_id
_entity_poly.type
_entity_poly.pdbx_seq_one_letter_code
_entity_poly.pdbx_strand_id
1 'polypeptide(L)'
;MEDIGNVILSSANGVPVRVRDVADVSIGRELRTGAATDNGREVVLGTVFMLIGENSRTVSQAVDKKMVEINRNLPEGVHAVTVYDRTVLVDKAISTVKKNLMEGAILVIVILFLFLGNIRAAVITATVIPLSMLFTFTGMVNYKVSANLMSLGALDFGIIIDGAVVIVENCVRRLAHAQAHHGRPLTRARALP
;
A
#
# COMPACT_ATOMS: atom_id res chain seq x y z
N MET A 1 -22.04 -40.16 17.73
CA MET A 1 -23.51 -40.20 17.55
C MET A 1 -24.12 -41.23 18.50
N GLU A 2 -23.61 -42.46 18.46
CA GLU A 2 -23.98 -43.55 19.38
C GLU A 2 -23.81 -43.15 20.85
N ASP A 3 -22.77 -42.38 21.19
CA ASP A 3 -22.55 -41.89 22.56
C ASP A 3 -23.71 -41.03 23.07
N ILE A 4 -24.20 -40.10 22.25
CA ILE A 4 -25.34 -39.24 22.60
C ILE A 4 -26.63 -40.06 22.69
N GLY A 5 -26.84 -40.98 21.76
CA GLY A 5 -28.00 -41.88 21.79
C GLY A 5 -28.01 -42.83 23.01
N ASN A 6 -26.84 -43.14 23.56
CA ASN A 6 -26.68 -44.02 24.73
C ASN A 6 -26.79 -43.31 26.08
N VAL A 7 -26.94 -41.99 26.12
CA VAL A 7 -27.12 -41.24 27.36
C VAL A 7 -28.41 -41.68 28.06
N ILE A 8 -28.31 -42.01 29.36
CA ILE A 8 -29.44 -42.45 30.19
C ILE A 8 -30.22 -41.22 30.65
N LEU A 9 -31.53 -41.19 30.38
CA LEU A 9 -32.44 -40.14 30.80
C LEU A 9 -33.11 -40.47 32.13
N SER A 10 -33.51 -41.72 32.32
CA SER A 10 -34.19 -42.20 33.53
C SER A 10 -34.11 -43.73 33.63
N SER A 11 -34.58 -44.30 34.72
CA SER A 11 -34.73 -45.75 34.90
C SER A 11 -36.15 -46.07 35.35
N ALA A 12 -36.81 -46.97 34.64
CA ALA A 12 -38.15 -47.46 34.98
C ALA A 12 -38.05 -48.95 35.33
N ASN A 13 -38.41 -49.32 36.57
CA ASN A 13 -38.35 -50.71 37.06
C ASN A 13 -36.98 -51.40 36.84
N GLY A 14 -35.88 -50.64 36.94
CA GLY A 14 -34.52 -51.15 36.75
C GLY A 14 -34.05 -51.23 35.29
N VAL A 15 -34.89 -50.87 34.33
CA VAL A 15 -34.51 -50.76 32.90
C VAL A 15 -34.14 -49.30 32.59
N PRO A 16 -32.89 -49.03 32.17
CA PRO A 16 -32.47 -47.67 31.81
C PRO A 16 -33.10 -47.25 30.49
N VAL A 17 -33.79 -46.09 30.50
CA VAL A 17 -34.33 -45.41 29.32
C VAL A 17 -33.27 -44.46 28.78
N ARG A 18 -32.88 -44.63 27.52
CA ARG A 18 -31.84 -43.86 26.83
C ARG A 18 -32.44 -42.83 25.88
N VAL A 19 -31.64 -41.85 25.47
CA VAL A 19 -32.05 -40.84 24.47
C VAL A 19 -32.57 -41.48 23.20
N ARG A 20 -31.90 -42.53 22.69
CA ARG A 20 -32.34 -43.27 21.50
C ARG A 20 -33.71 -43.96 21.64
N ASP A 21 -34.16 -44.20 22.87
CA ASP A 21 -35.44 -44.87 23.12
C ASP A 21 -36.62 -43.88 23.00
N VAL A 22 -36.33 -42.57 22.96
CA VAL A 22 -37.34 -41.49 22.93
C VAL A 22 -37.13 -40.43 21.84
N ALA A 23 -35.99 -40.43 21.16
CA ALA A 23 -35.67 -39.47 20.10
C ALA A 23 -34.64 -40.02 19.09
N ASP A 24 -34.71 -39.53 17.85
CA ASP A 24 -33.68 -39.75 16.84
C ASP A 24 -32.53 -38.76 16.99
N VAL A 25 -31.31 -39.28 17.14
CA VAL A 25 -30.10 -38.47 17.17
C VAL A 25 -29.57 -38.35 15.76
N SER A 26 -29.66 -37.15 15.18
CA SER A 26 -29.08 -36.84 13.88
C SER A 26 -28.11 -35.66 13.99
N ILE A 27 -27.13 -35.59 13.08
CA ILE A 27 -26.32 -34.39 12.93
C ILE A 27 -27.21 -33.39 12.18
N GLY A 28 -27.86 -32.52 12.93
CA GLY A 28 -28.61 -31.41 12.38
C GLY A 28 -27.66 -30.38 11.76
N ARG A 29 -28.17 -29.63 10.79
CA ARG A 29 -27.55 -28.38 10.36
C ARG A 29 -28.14 -27.25 11.21
N GLU A 30 -27.32 -26.25 11.50
CA GLU A 30 -27.81 -25.01 12.08
C GLU A 30 -28.93 -24.44 11.20
N LEU A 31 -29.97 -23.88 11.81
CA LEU A 31 -31.06 -23.22 11.09
C LEU A 31 -30.45 -22.17 10.15
N ARG A 32 -30.71 -22.29 8.85
CA ARG A 32 -30.16 -21.38 7.85
C ARG A 32 -30.71 -19.97 8.09
N THR A 33 -29.88 -19.09 8.63
CA THR A 33 -30.23 -17.69 8.96
C THR A 33 -30.06 -16.71 7.80
N GLY A 34 -29.58 -17.17 6.63
CA GLY A 34 -29.39 -16.34 5.44
C GLY A 34 -28.89 -17.14 4.24
N ALA A 35 -28.73 -16.46 3.11
CA ALA A 35 -28.10 -16.99 1.91
C ALA A 35 -27.17 -15.92 1.31
N ALA A 36 -26.04 -16.35 0.78
CA ALA A 36 -25.15 -15.49 0.01
C ALA A 36 -25.21 -15.92 -1.46
N THR A 37 -25.24 -14.95 -2.35
CA THR A 37 -25.23 -15.19 -3.79
C THR A 37 -24.12 -14.39 -4.46
N ASP A 38 -23.48 -15.00 -5.45
CA ASP A 38 -22.61 -14.32 -6.40
C ASP A 38 -23.20 -14.52 -7.81
N ASN A 39 -23.48 -13.42 -8.50
CA ASN A 39 -24.11 -13.41 -9.82
C ASN A 39 -25.35 -14.34 -9.97
N GLY A 40 -26.18 -14.41 -8.93
CA GLY A 40 -27.41 -15.22 -8.92
C GLY A 40 -27.22 -16.70 -8.58
N ARG A 41 -26.01 -17.15 -8.25
CA ARG A 41 -25.74 -18.52 -7.76
C ARG A 41 -25.47 -18.49 -6.26
N GLU A 42 -26.00 -19.46 -5.52
CA GLU A 42 -25.74 -19.57 -4.08
C GLU A 42 -24.26 -19.93 -3.83
N VAL A 43 -23.60 -19.17 -2.97
CA VAL A 43 -22.17 -19.31 -2.64
C VAL A 43 -21.96 -19.22 -1.13
N VAL A 44 -20.80 -19.69 -0.68
CA VAL A 44 -20.36 -19.49 0.71
C VAL A 44 -19.45 -18.27 0.75
N LEU A 45 -19.80 -17.27 1.57
CA LEU A 45 -18.96 -16.11 1.81
C LEU A 45 -18.05 -16.34 3.01
N GLY A 46 -16.74 -16.13 2.79
CA GLY A 46 -15.74 -16.02 3.84
C GLY A 46 -15.24 -14.58 3.94
N THR A 47 -15.15 -14.04 5.15
CA THR A 47 -14.62 -12.69 5.40
C THR A 47 -13.33 -12.79 6.19
N VAL A 48 -12.28 -12.11 5.71
CA VAL A 48 -11.01 -12.01 6.42
C VAL A 48 -10.93 -10.65 7.11
N PHE A 49 -10.69 -10.68 8.42
CA PHE A 49 -10.45 -9.48 9.22
C PHE A 49 -8.96 -9.27 9.42
N MET A 50 -8.57 -8.00 9.37
CA MET A 50 -7.20 -7.56 9.64
C MET A 50 -7.08 -7.13 11.10
N LEU A 51 -5.95 -7.47 11.72
CA LEU A 51 -5.66 -7.04 13.08
C LEU A 51 -5.39 -5.53 13.12
N ILE A 52 -5.69 -4.91 14.26
CA ILE A 52 -5.48 -3.48 14.47
C ILE A 52 -3.98 -3.17 14.37
N GLY A 53 -3.63 -2.16 13.56
CA GLY A 53 -2.24 -1.71 13.38
C GLY A 53 -1.48 -2.42 12.26
N GLU A 54 -2.08 -3.42 11.60
CA GLU A 54 -1.47 -4.10 10.47
C GLU A 54 -1.57 -3.30 9.16
N ASN A 55 -0.67 -3.58 8.22
CA ASN A 55 -0.69 -2.96 6.90
C ASN A 55 -1.62 -3.73 5.95
N SER A 56 -2.57 -3.01 5.35
CA SER A 56 -3.59 -3.62 4.49
C SER A 56 -3.05 -4.32 3.25
N ARG A 57 -2.00 -3.77 2.63
CA ARG A 57 -1.34 -4.40 1.48
C ARG A 57 -0.67 -5.71 1.88
N THR A 58 0.08 -5.70 2.98
CA THR A 58 0.82 -6.88 3.46
C THR A 58 -0.14 -8.02 3.80
N VAL A 59 -1.22 -7.70 4.51
CA VAL A 59 -2.23 -8.68 4.92
C VAL A 59 -2.97 -9.25 3.71
N SER A 60 -3.44 -8.41 2.78
CA SER A 60 -4.08 -8.90 1.57
C SER A 60 -3.18 -9.81 0.74
N GLN A 61 -1.90 -9.46 0.58
CA GLN A 61 -0.93 -10.30 -0.16
C GLN A 61 -0.68 -11.64 0.56
N ALA A 62 -0.63 -11.65 1.89
CA ALA A 62 -0.49 -12.88 2.66
C ALA A 62 -1.72 -13.78 2.53
N VAL A 63 -2.92 -13.18 2.58
CA VAL A 63 -4.19 -13.89 2.38
C VAL A 63 -4.27 -14.49 0.99
N ASP A 64 -3.97 -13.71 -0.06
CA ASP A 64 -3.99 -14.18 -1.44
C ASP A 64 -3.07 -15.38 -1.65
N LYS A 65 -1.83 -15.30 -1.15
CA LYS A 65 -0.89 -16.45 -1.16
C LYS A 65 -1.44 -17.66 -0.43
N LYS A 66 -2.07 -17.48 0.73
CA LYS A 66 -2.63 -18.58 1.51
C LYS A 66 -3.86 -19.18 0.83
N MET A 67 -4.66 -18.38 0.14
CA MET A 67 -5.80 -18.85 -0.64
C MET A 67 -5.38 -19.73 -1.80
N VAL A 68 -4.23 -19.47 -2.44
CA VAL A 68 -3.67 -20.38 -3.46
C VAL A 68 -3.35 -21.76 -2.87
N GLU A 69 -2.81 -21.81 -1.65
CA GLU A 69 -2.53 -23.07 -0.96
C GLU A 69 -3.81 -23.80 -0.57
N ILE A 70 -4.79 -23.08 0.00
CA ILE A 70 -6.08 -23.65 0.41
C ILE A 70 -6.83 -24.23 -0.79
N ASN A 71 -6.86 -23.50 -1.91
CA ASN A 71 -7.54 -23.94 -3.13
C ASN A 71 -7.01 -25.28 -3.68
N ARG A 72 -5.77 -25.67 -3.37
CA ARG A 72 -5.22 -26.98 -3.77
C ARG A 72 -5.75 -28.15 -2.95
N ASN A 73 -6.19 -27.88 -1.73
CA ASN A 73 -6.70 -28.90 -0.80
C ASN A 73 -8.23 -29.00 -0.83
N LEU A 74 -8.90 -28.18 -1.66
CA LEU A 74 -10.34 -28.23 -1.81
C LEU A 74 -10.74 -29.45 -2.66
N PRO A 75 -11.89 -30.08 -2.34
CA PRO A 75 -12.43 -31.17 -3.14
C PRO A 75 -12.80 -30.69 -4.55
N GLU A 76 -12.85 -31.63 -5.50
CA GLU A 76 -13.18 -31.33 -6.90
C GLU A 76 -14.52 -30.58 -7.01
N GLY A 77 -14.53 -29.51 -7.80
CA GLY A 77 -15.70 -28.65 -8.01
C GLY A 77 -15.87 -27.51 -6.99
N VAL A 78 -15.00 -27.39 -5.99
CA VAL A 78 -15.02 -26.27 -5.03
C VAL A 78 -13.83 -25.34 -5.29
N HIS A 79 -14.12 -24.07 -5.57
CA HIS A 79 -13.11 -23.03 -5.75
C HIS A 79 -13.43 -21.83 -4.85
N ALA A 80 -12.45 -21.39 -4.08
CA ALA A 80 -12.54 -20.16 -3.31
C ALA A 80 -11.97 -19.01 -4.15
N VAL A 81 -12.84 -18.05 -4.50
CA VAL A 81 -12.51 -16.89 -5.33
C VAL A 81 -12.64 -15.62 -4.48
N THR A 82 -11.64 -14.75 -4.57
CA THR A 82 -11.65 -13.47 -3.86
C THR A 82 -12.63 -12.50 -4.53
N VAL A 83 -13.73 -12.17 -3.85
CA VAL A 83 -14.80 -11.31 -4.39
C VAL A 83 -14.43 -9.81 -4.28
N TYR A 84 -13.72 -9.42 -3.22
CA TYR A 84 -13.39 -8.01 -2.97
C TYR A 84 -11.97 -7.87 -2.41
N ASP A 85 -11.04 -7.49 -3.29
CA ASP A 85 -9.68 -7.14 -2.90
C ASP A 85 -9.51 -5.61 -2.93
N ARG A 86 -9.49 -4.98 -1.74
CA ARG A 86 -9.22 -3.54 -1.58
C ARG A 86 -7.85 -3.14 -2.15
N THR A 87 -6.93 -4.08 -2.29
CA THR A 87 -5.57 -3.83 -2.80
C THR A 87 -5.59 -3.38 -4.26
N VAL A 88 -6.53 -3.87 -5.08
CA VAL A 88 -6.61 -3.51 -6.52
C VAL A 88 -6.84 -2.01 -6.72
N LEU A 89 -7.72 -1.42 -5.91
CA LEU A 89 -7.99 0.03 -5.96
C LEU A 89 -6.77 0.83 -5.49
N VAL A 90 -6.14 0.40 -4.39
CA VAL A 90 -4.96 1.06 -3.84
C VAL A 90 -3.78 0.98 -4.82
N ASP A 91 -3.58 -0.17 -5.46
CA ASP A 91 -2.48 -0.42 -6.41
C ASP A 91 -2.62 0.42 -7.66
N LYS A 92 -3.83 0.47 -8.23
CA LYS A 92 -4.12 1.37 -9.35
C LYS A 92 -3.85 2.81 -8.97
N ALA A 93 -4.31 3.25 -7.80
CA ALA A 93 -4.12 4.62 -7.36
C ALA A 93 -2.63 4.94 -7.15
N ILE A 94 -1.85 4.07 -6.50
CA ILE A 94 -0.40 4.25 -6.34
C ILE A 94 0.31 4.26 -7.70
N SER A 95 -0.09 3.38 -8.63
CA SER A 95 0.48 3.36 -9.98
C SER A 95 0.24 4.68 -10.71
N THR A 96 -0.96 5.23 -10.61
CA THR A 96 -1.30 6.54 -11.17
C THR A 96 -0.49 7.65 -10.51
N VAL A 97 -0.39 7.67 -9.17
CA VAL A 97 0.41 8.66 -8.45
C VAL A 97 1.88 8.57 -8.84
N LYS A 98 2.46 7.36 -8.93
CA LYS A 98 3.84 7.15 -9.39
C LYS A 98 4.06 7.71 -10.79
N LYS A 99 3.14 7.44 -11.71
CA LYS A 99 3.20 7.97 -13.08
C LYS A 99 3.14 9.50 -13.07
N ASN A 100 2.21 10.08 -12.32
CA ASN A 100 2.08 11.54 -12.18
C ASN A 100 3.33 12.17 -11.54
N LEU A 101 3.93 11.52 -10.54
CA LEU A 101 5.17 11.99 -9.91
C LEU A 101 6.32 12.01 -10.92
N MET A 102 6.43 10.98 -11.75
CA MET A 102 7.47 10.88 -12.77
C MET A 102 7.26 11.94 -13.88
N GLU A 103 6.03 12.09 -14.37
CA GLU A 103 5.68 13.09 -15.38
C GLU A 103 5.89 14.52 -14.85
N GLY A 104 5.48 14.79 -13.60
CA GLY A 104 5.69 16.07 -12.93
C GLY A 104 7.17 16.40 -12.72
N ALA A 105 7.98 15.43 -12.29
CA ALA A 105 9.41 15.62 -12.13
C ALA A 105 10.11 15.95 -13.47
N ILE A 106 9.73 15.28 -14.56
CA ILE A 106 10.24 15.59 -15.90
C ILE A 106 9.86 17.01 -16.31
N LEU A 107 8.61 17.40 -16.12
CA LEU A 107 8.12 18.74 -16.47
C LEU A 107 8.89 19.83 -15.71
N VAL A 108 9.10 19.63 -14.41
CA VAL A 108 9.94 20.50 -13.59
C VAL A 108 11.35 20.62 -14.17
N ILE A 109 12.01 19.51 -14.47
CA ILE A 109 13.36 19.51 -15.03
C ILE A 109 13.41 20.33 -16.34
N VAL A 110 12.43 20.13 -17.24
CA VAL A 110 12.36 20.89 -18.51
C VAL A 110 12.25 22.39 -18.24
N ILE A 111 11.39 22.80 -17.30
CA ILE A 111 11.25 24.22 -16.93
C ILE A 111 12.56 24.76 -16.33
N LEU A 112 13.25 23.99 -15.48
CA LEU A 112 14.54 24.40 -14.92
C LEU A 112 15.59 24.65 -16.01
N PHE A 113 15.68 23.77 -17.00
CA PHE A 113 16.60 23.94 -18.13
C PHE A 113 16.26 25.19 -18.96
N LEU A 114 14.97 25.50 -19.12
CA LEU A 114 14.50 26.67 -19.86
C LEU A 114 14.79 27.98 -19.11
N PHE A 115 14.55 28.02 -17.79
CA PHE A 115 14.74 29.23 -16.98
C PHE A 115 16.20 29.55 -16.67
N LEU A 116 17.02 28.54 -16.33
CA LEU A 116 18.40 28.80 -15.92
C LEU A 116 19.33 29.03 -17.11
N GLY A 117 19.06 28.44 -18.28
CA GLY A 117 19.90 28.52 -19.49
C GLY A 117 21.34 27.97 -19.33
N ASN A 118 21.75 27.66 -18.11
CA ASN A 118 23.06 27.13 -17.74
C ASN A 118 22.91 25.68 -17.28
N ILE A 119 23.36 24.76 -18.13
CA ILE A 119 23.29 23.31 -17.92
C ILE A 119 23.89 22.90 -16.57
N ARG A 120 24.97 23.54 -16.12
CA ARG A 120 25.61 23.19 -14.83
C ARG A 120 24.71 23.54 -13.65
N ALA A 121 24.12 24.73 -13.68
CA ALA A 121 23.23 25.18 -12.63
C ALA A 121 21.93 24.35 -12.61
N ALA A 122 21.37 24.06 -13.80
CA ALA A 122 20.19 23.21 -13.95
C ALA A 122 20.43 21.78 -13.40
N VAL A 123 21.58 21.17 -13.68
CA VAL A 123 21.92 19.83 -13.16
C VAL A 123 22.06 19.86 -11.63
N ILE A 124 22.71 20.87 -11.05
CA ILE A 124 22.84 21.01 -9.60
C ILE A 124 21.45 21.10 -8.96
N THR A 125 20.58 21.97 -9.47
CA THR A 125 19.21 22.10 -8.95
C THR A 125 18.39 20.81 -9.17
N ALA A 126 18.55 20.13 -10.31
CA ALA A 126 17.85 18.88 -10.59
C ALA A 126 18.22 17.76 -9.61
N THR A 127 19.46 17.73 -9.09
CA THR A 127 19.87 16.74 -8.07
C THR A 127 19.16 16.92 -6.73
N VAL A 128 18.59 18.09 -6.44
CA VAL A 128 17.80 18.33 -5.22
C VAL A 128 16.53 17.48 -5.20
N ILE A 129 15.89 17.23 -6.37
CA ILE A 129 14.66 16.43 -6.46
C ILE A 129 14.86 14.99 -5.93
N PRO A 130 15.80 14.18 -6.47
CA PRO A 130 16.02 12.82 -5.98
C PRO A 130 16.59 12.79 -4.56
N LEU A 131 17.42 13.75 -4.16
CA LEU A 131 17.93 13.85 -2.78
C LEU A 131 16.79 14.09 -1.77
N SER A 132 15.90 15.04 -2.06
CA SER A 132 14.74 15.32 -1.22
C SER A 132 13.83 14.10 -1.12
N MET A 133 13.53 13.43 -2.25
CA MET A 133 12.77 12.18 -2.23
C MET A 133 13.44 11.10 -1.37
N LEU A 134 14.76 10.91 -1.51
CA LEU A 134 15.51 9.92 -0.74
C LEU A 134 15.38 10.19 0.77
N PHE A 135 15.54 11.45 1.20
CA PHE A 135 15.35 11.83 2.60
C PHE A 135 13.91 11.62 3.06
N THR A 136 12.91 11.96 2.24
CA THR A 136 11.50 11.72 2.60
C THR A 136 11.20 10.23 2.76
N PHE A 137 11.62 9.38 1.81
CA PHE A 137 11.43 7.93 1.91
C PHE A 137 12.17 7.33 3.11
N THR A 138 13.42 7.75 3.34
CA THR A 138 14.20 7.31 4.50
C THR A 138 13.51 7.71 5.82
N GLY A 139 12.98 8.94 5.89
CA GLY A 139 12.18 9.40 7.03
C GLY A 139 10.92 8.57 7.23
N MET A 140 10.13 8.34 6.17
CA MET A 140 8.91 7.52 6.25
C MET A 140 9.20 6.11 6.78
N VAL A 141 10.30 5.48 6.36
CA VAL A 141 10.73 4.18 6.90
C VAL A 141 11.07 4.27 8.39
N ASN A 142 11.83 5.28 8.82
CA ASN A 142 12.22 5.46 10.22
C ASN A 142 11.03 5.74 11.14
N TYR A 143 10.07 6.56 10.68
CA TYR A 143 8.86 6.90 11.42
C TYR A 143 7.73 5.88 11.24
N LYS A 144 7.97 4.76 10.52
CA LYS A 144 6.97 3.73 10.19
C LYS A 144 5.69 4.28 9.55
N VAL A 145 5.82 5.39 8.82
CA VAL A 145 4.72 5.99 8.06
C VAL A 145 4.61 5.27 6.73
N SER A 146 3.41 4.78 6.41
CA SER A 146 3.19 4.11 5.12
C SER A 146 3.30 5.10 3.96
N ALA A 147 3.97 4.70 2.87
CA ALA A 147 3.92 5.40 1.59
C ALA A 147 2.57 5.17 0.88
N ASN A 148 1.49 5.58 1.54
CA ASN A 148 0.14 5.52 1.00
C ASN A 148 -0.14 6.75 0.14
N LEU A 149 -1.30 6.77 -0.52
CA LEU A 149 -1.66 7.85 -1.46
C LEU A 149 -1.70 9.25 -0.82
N MET A 150 -2.10 9.38 0.45
CA MET A 150 -2.11 10.66 1.16
C MET A 150 -0.69 11.15 1.42
N SER A 151 0.19 10.27 1.92
CA SER A 151 1.59 10.62 2.18
C SER A 151 2.36 10.87 0.88
N LEU A 152 2.10 10.10 -0.17
CA LEU A 152 2.73 10.28 -1.48
C LEU A 152 2.19 11.53 -2.21
N GLY A 153 0.92 11.87 -2.02
CA GLY A 153 0.30 13.09 -2.53
C GLY A 153 0.74 14.36 -1.79
N ALA A 154 1.19 14.24 -0.53
CA ALA A 154 1.77 15.35 0.22
C ALA A 154 3.18 15.72 -0.25
N LEU A 155 3.81 14.93 -1.13
CA LEU A 155 5.07 15.28 -1.77
C LEU A 155 4.83 16.36 -2.84
N ASP A 156 4.91 17.62 -2.43
CA ASP A 156 4.79 18.75 -3.35
C ASP A 156 6.16 19.14 -3.93
N PHE A 157 6.41 18.80 -5.20
CA PHE A 157 7.64 19.18 -5.87
C PHE A 157 7.82 20.68 -6.01
N GLY A 158 6.75 21.43 -6.24
CA GLY A 158 6.83 22.88 -6.44
C GLY A 158 7.40 23.55 -5.20
N ILE A 159 6.92 23.15 -4.02
CA ILE A 159 7.44 23.65 -2.74
C ILE A 159 8.88 23.19 -2.49
N ILE A 160 9.22 21.93 -2.82
CA ILE A 160 10.57 21.39 -2.57
C ILE A 160 11.63 22.09 -3.44
N ILE A 161 11.31 22.45 -4.69
CA ILE A 161 12.29 23.02 -5.62
C ILE A 161 12.42 24.54 -5.53
N ASP A 162 11.37 25.25 -5.13
CA ASP A 162 11.31 26.72 -5.23
C ASP A 162 12.51 27.38 -4.53
N GLY A 163 12.75 27.02 -3.27
CA GLY A 163 13.90 27.52 -2.51
C GLY A 163 15.25 27.19 -3.16
N ALA A 164 15.41 25.99 -3.72
CA ALA A 164 16.66 25.59 -4.37
C ALA A 164 16.92 26.37 -5.67
N VAL A 165 15.87 26.64 -6.45
CA VAL A 165 15.94 27.44 -7.68
C VAL A 165 16.32 28.87 -7.35
N VAL A 166 15.64 29.50 -6.39
CA VAL A 166 15.89 30.89 -5.99
C VAL A 166 17.33 31.07 -5.50
N ILE A 167 17.85 30.13 -4.71
CA ILE A 167 19.23 30.18 -4.23
C ILE A 167 20.23 30.04 -5.39
N VAL A 168 20.03 29.08 -6.29
CA VAL A 168 20.94 28.86 -7.42
C VAL A 168 20.91 30.05 -8.38
N GLU A 169 19.74 30.60 -8.67
CA GLU A 169 19.61 31.81 -9.48
C GLU A 169 20.32 33.00 -8.83
N ASN A 170 20.15 33.20 -7.52
CA ASN A 170 20.84 34.26 -6.80
C ASN A 170 22.36 34.06 -6.81
N CYS A 171 22.86 32.84 -6.61
CA CYS A 171 24.28 32.52 -6.71
C CYS A 171 24.84 32.84 -8.11
N VAL A 172 24.14 32.43 -9.17
CA VAL A 172 24.54 32.73 -10.55
C VAL A 172 24.52 34.24 -10.81
N ARG A 173 23.46 34.94 -10.38
CA ARG A 173 23.31 36.39 -10.52
C ARG A 173 24.42 37.15 -9.78
N ARG A 174 24.73 36.76 -8.54
CA ARG A 174 25.78 37.37 -7.72
C ARG A 174 27.18 37.10 -8.27
N LEU A 175 27.44 35.91 -8.80
CA LEU A 175 28.68 35.60 -9.51
C LEU A 175 28.83 36.45 -10.78
N ALA A 176 27.75 36.61 -11.56
CA ALA A 176 27.76 37.46 -12.76
C ALA A 176 28.00 38.95 -12.42
N HIS A 177 27.36 39.49 -11.38
CA HIS A 177 27.62 40.85 -10.91
C HIS A 177 29.03 41.04 -10.36
N ALA A 178 29.58 40.07 -9.63
CA ALA A 178 30.96 40.13 -9.14
C ALA A 178 31.96 40.12 -10.31
N GLN A 179 31.68 39.35 -11.36
CA GLN A 179 32.48 39.29 -12.57
C GLN A 179 32.42 40.60 -13.38
N ALA A 180 31.24 41.26 -13.42
CA ALA A 180 31.07 42.58 -14.03
C ALA A 180 31.76 43.70 -13.24
N HIS A 181 31.70 43.68 -11.91
CA HIS A 181 32.39 44.66 -11.06
C HIS A 181 33.93 44.53 -11.09
N HIS A 182 34.46 43.33 -11.27
CA HIS A 182 35.91 43.09 -11.28
C HIS A 182 36.54 42.99 -12.68
N GLY A 183 35.75 43.07 -13.76
CA GLY A 183 36.22 43.18 -15.15
C GLY A 183 37.14 42.05 -15.64
N ARG A 184 37.17 40.89 -14.96
CA ARG A 184 38.09 39.78 -15.26
C ARG A 184 37.41 38.42 -15.06
N PRO A 185 37.63 37.43 -15.95
CA PRO A 185 37.11 36.08 -15.74
C PRO A 185 37.80 35.41 -14.55
N LEU A 186 37.02 34.96 -13.57
CA LEU A 186 37.51 34.24 -12.39
C LEU A 186 38.04 32.87 -12.82
N THR A 187 39.35 32.78 -12.99
CA THR A 187 40.04 31.52 -13.27
C THR A 187 40.17 30.74 -11.95
N ARG A 188 39.92 29.42 -12.00
CA ARG A 188 39.77 28.49 -10.85
C ARG A 188 40.91 28.43 -9.82
N ALA A 189 41.99 29.19 -9.97
CA ALA A 189 43.23 29.01 -9.21
C ALA A 189 43.30 29.72 -7.84
N ARG A 190 42.27 30.49 -7.42
CA ARG A 190 42.43 31.36 -6.23
C ARG A 190 41.22 31.47 -5.30
N ALA A 191 40.36 30.46 -5.26
CA ALA A 191 39.30 30.36 -4.26
C ALA A 191 39.78 29.54 -3.04
N LEU A 192 40.79 30.05 -2.33
CA LEU A 192 41.13 29.58 -0.98
C LEU A 192 41.91 30.69 -0.25
N PRO A 193 41.31 31.27 0.78
CA PRO A 193 41.98 31.43 2.07
C PRO A 193 41.42 30.43 3.09
#